data_AF-A0A953AK19-F1
#
_entry.id   AF-A0A953AK19-F1
#
_cell.length_a   1.000
_cell.length_b   1.000
_cell.length_c   1.000
_cell.angle_alpha   90.00
_cell.angle_beta   90.00
_cell.angle_gamma   90.00
#
_symmetry.space_group_name_H-M   'P 1'
#
loop_
_entity.id
_entity.type
_entity.pdbx_description
1 polymer ?
#
loop_
_entity_poly.entity_id
_entity_poly.type
_entity_poly.pdbx_seq_one_letter_code
_entity_poly.pdbx_strand_id
1 'polypeptide(L)'
;MANAPTEAGAPADPMQDPEKRERVELARNFAFHLLKGIKQIGMYRHNESRFGEFLQKAHEAIGQYTVRHGALSMKVEPQNLLLYGQTLFSEDNALPYKFYKDGIRQLIFRPDLTVDELVAFTLIAVSDTERGGEDVLAQLWKAGFEHIEYVVVEGFKMEEFSEEEVQVEVDKIVGYLYNRLRTNSDDFLRFARVSTEDLDAKIDDVDQLRGLVIAGQPASDALKARIQKELEEEEGQRLFPKLVSAVFQVVESGVDDASALEEMFVQLLDAMLLQEDFATINSIVLKLRAMEQRDPSNSVIARLRLTFVTKMGEEQRLGRIGEILRTTRPKNPQDLVRYLDAVEDLPTPVLLDVLESVELPENRTLLCDVLARYAKEAPEPFVHRLESDRPQTVRDMVYILEKSGHPDRIKIFGTVLKHKNLAVKLDAMHVIARGQTGEARKLIADCLHDASAQVRMLAARLLPEFDREKAYLDLVKVIKDPSFEKKSPEEKTAFYAALGSTGLPGAFSMLQSILATKPSLLNKARVLNDKLLAVSGLGAAQSIQALKLLQQVVDDKTQPTEVLVAARKAMYQTKKALFGDNAEAN
;
A
#
# COMPACT_ATOMS: atom_id res chain seq x y z
N MET A 1 23.26 -47.55 -14.84
CA MET A 1 23.77 -46.33 -14.17
C MET A 1 22.61 -45.37 -14.03
N ALA A 2 22.47 -44.71 -12.88
CA ALA A 2 21.40 -43.74 -12.65
C ALA A 2 21.88 -42.34 -13.03
N ASN A 3 20.98 -41.51 -13.55
CA ASN A 3 21.10 -40.05 -13.56
C ASN A 3 19.87 -39.50 -12.82
N ALA A 4 20.09 -38.53 -11.93
CA ALA A 4 19.07 -37.95 -11.07
C ALA A 4 18.19 -36.92 -11.81
N PRO A 5 17.02 -36.56 -11.27
CA PRO A 5 16.26 -35.40 -11.76
C PRO A 5 17.06 -34.12 -11.55
N THR A 6 17.00 -33.19 -12.52
CA THR A 6 17.47 -31.81 -12.32
C THR A 6 16.53 -31.11 -11.34
N GLU A 7 17.09 -30.51 -10.30
CA GLU A 7 16.36 -29.81 -9.25
C GLU A 7 15.60 -28.58 -9.79
N ALA A 8 14.54 -28.18 -9.09
CA ALA A 8 13.89 -26.90 -9.36
C ALA A 8 14.88 -25.77 -9.04
N GLY A 9 14.90 -24.72 -9.87
CA GLY A 9 15.76 -23.56 -9.63
C GLY A 9 15.47 -22.96 -8.25
N ALA A 10 16.49 -22.91 -7.41
CA ALA A 10 16.40 -22.30 -6.08
C ALA A 10 15.91 -20.84 -6.19
N PRO A 11 15.24 -20.30 -5.15
CA PRO A 11 14.98 -18.87 -5.09
C PRO A 11 16.29 -18.10 -5.28
N ALA A 12 16.28 -17.08 -6.12
CA ALA A 12 17.49 -16.31 -6.44
C ALA A 12 18.10 -15.78 -5.14
N ASP A 13 19.35 -16.16 -4.88
CA ASP A 13 20.05 -15.83 -3.65
C ASP A 13 20.08 -14.29 -3.48
N PRO A 14 19.52 -13.72 -2.39
CA PRO A 14 19.50 -12.27 -2.18
C PRO A 14 20.91 -11.65 -2.11
N MET A 15 21.97 -12.45 -1.94
CA MET A 15 23.37 -12.02 -2.04
C MET A 15 23.88 -11.80 -3.48
N GLN A 16 23.05 -12.06 -4.52
CA GLN A 16 23.35 -11.71 -5.91
C GLN A 16 23.24 -10.20 -6.18
N ASP A 17 22.50 -9.48 -5.33
CA ASP A 17 22.40 -8.03 -5.34
C ASP A 17 23.57 -7.43 -4.53
N PRO A 18 24.48 -6.65 -5.14
CA PRO A 18 25.62 -6.06 -4.43
C PRO A 18 25.24 -5.17 -3.26
N GLU A 19 24.09 -4.47 -3.33
CA GLU A 19 23.66 -3.55 -2.27
C GLU A 19 23.10 -4.33 -1.07
N LYS A 20 22.25 -5.33 -1.32
CA LYS A 20 21.74 -6.22 -0.25
C LYS A 20 22.88 -6.99 0.41
N ARG A 21 23.91 -7.36 -0.36
CA ARG A 21 25.14 -7.94 0.16
C ARG A 21 25.92 -6.97 1.06
N GLU A 22 26.13 -5.71 0.65
CA GLU A 22 26.79 -4.70 1.50
C GLU A 22 25.99 -4.48 2.80
N ARG A 23 24.67 -4.30 2.70
CA ARG A 23 23.76 -4.17 3.86
C ARG A 23 23.92 -5.36 4.83
N VAL A 24 23.96 -6.61 4.34
CA VAL A 24 24.16 -7.81 5.17
C VAL A 24 25.57 -7.91 5.77
N GLU A 25 26.62 -7.55 5.04
CA GLU A 25 28.00 -7.57 5.56
C GLU A 25 28.20 -6.49 6.66
N LEU A 26 27.60 -5.29 6.50
CA LEU A 26 27.59 -4.24 7.53
C LEU A 26 26.73 -4.64 8.76
N ALA A 27 25.54 -5.21 8.55
CA ALA A 27 24.69 -5.69 9.64
C ALA A 27 25.36 -6.82 10.45
N ARG A 28 26.08 -7.73 9.79
CA ARG A 28 26.92 -8.76 10.45
C ARG A 28 28.05 -8.14 11.29
N ASN A 29 28.67 -7.06 10.82
CA ASN A 29 29.70 -6.35 11.58
C ASN A 29 29.14 -5.71 12.86
N PHE A 30 27.97 -5.06 12.78
CA PHE A 30 27.25 -4.56 13.96
C PHE A 30 26.88 -5.70 14.92
N ALA A 31 26.25 -6.76 14.40
CA ALA A 31 25.81 -7.91 15.18
C ALA A 31 26.97 -8.59 15.94
N PHE A 32 28.12 -8.76 15.29
CA PHE A 32 29.35 -9.27 15.91
C PHE A 32 29.86 -8.37 17.06
N HIS A 33 29.90 -7.05 16.85
CA HIS A 33 30.33 -6.12 17.88
C HIS A 33 29.33 -6.00 19.04
N LEU A 34 28.03 -6.02 18.76
CA LEU A 34 26.97 -6.06 19.77
C LEU A 34 27.09 -7.31 20.66
N LEU A 35 27.26 -8.50 20.08
CA LEU A 35 27.47 -9.72 20.87
C LEU A 35 28.74 -9.65 21.73
N LYS A 36 29.80 -9.00 21.24
CA LYS A 36 31.03 -8.81 22.01
C LYS A 36 30.81 -7.87 23.19
N GLY A 37 30.10 -6.76 23.01
CA GLY A 37 29.69 -5.86 24.08
C GLY A 37 28.81 -6.54 25.12
N ILE A 38 27.79 -7.29 24.68
CA ILE A 38 26.93 -8.14 25.53
C ILE A 38 27.75 -9.12 26.37
N LYS A 39 28.69 -9.86 25.75
CA LYS A 39 29.58 -10.80 26.46
C LYS A 39 30.48 -10.07 27.46
N GLN A 40 31.01 -8.89 27.12
CA GLN A 40 31.86 -8.10 28.02
C GLN A 40 31.09 -7.49 29.20
N ILE A 41 29.92 -6.89 28.98
CA ILE A 41 29.05 -6.36 30.04
C ILE A 41 28.55 -7.50 30.95
N GLY A 42 28.25 -8.67 30.37
CA GLY A 42 27.92 -9.89 31.11
C GLY A 42 29.04 -10.37 32.05
N MET A 43 30.31 -10.19 31.69
CA MET A 43 31.48 -10.53 32.52
C MET A 43 31.86 -9.45 33.53
N TYR A 44 31.73 -8.17 33.15
CA TYR A 44 32.19 -7.01 33.92
C TYR A 44 31.05 -6.19 34.53
N ARG A 45 29.95 -6.85 34.94
CA ARG A 45 28.72 -6.23 35.51
C ARG A 45 28.94 -5.22 36.65
N HIS A 46 30.10 -5.25 37.31
CA HIS A 46 30.48 -4.35 38.40
C HIS A 46 31.15 -3.04 37.95
N ASN A 47 31.28 -2.79 36.64
CA ASN A 47 32.06 -1.68 36.08
C ASN A 47 31.20 -0.83 35.11
N GLU A 48 30.07 -0.36 35.62
CA GLU A 48 29.00 0.29 34.84
C GLU A 48 29.47 1.52 34.06
N SER A 49 30.38 2.30 34.65
CA SER A 49 31.00 3.48 34.03
C SER A 49 31.82 3.19 32.76
N ARG A 50 32.05 1.91 32.41
CA ARG A 50 32.78 1.50 31.20
C ARG A 50 31.92 0.72 30.20
N PHE A 51 30.61 0.60 30.42
CA PHE A 51 29.72 -0.10 29.49
C PHE A 51 29.67 0.57 28.10
N GLY A 52 29.75 1.91 28.05
CA GLY A 52 29.90 2.65 26.79
C GLY A 52 31.18 2.29 26.04
N GLU A 53 32.33 2.15 26.73
CA GLU A 53 33.59 1.72 26.10
C GLU A 53 33.50 0.32 25.48
N PHE A 54 32.74 -0.59 26.10
CA PHE A 54 32.54 -1.96 25.59
C PHE A 54 31.61 -2.01 24.36
N LEU A 55 30.72 -1.02 24.21
CA LEU A 55 29.76 -0.92 23.10
C LEU A 55 30.15 0.08 22.01
N GLN A 56 31.18 0.90 22.23
CA GLN A 56 31.69 1.89 21.27
C GLN A 56 31.86 1.33 19.85
N LYS A 57 32.36 0.10 19.70
CA LYS A 57 32.54 -0.54 18.38
C LYS A 57 31.23 -1.05 17.75
N ALA A 58 30.22 -1.33 18.57
CA ALA A 58 28.88 -1.62 18.07
C ALA A 58 28.20 -0.32 17.62
N HIS A 59 28.34 0.76 18.39
CA HIS A 59 27.88 2.11 18.04
C HIS A 59 28.48 2.63 16.72
N GLU A 60 29.81 2.51 16.56
CA GLU A 60 30.51 2.83 15.32
C GLU A 60 30.02 1.99 14.12
N ALA A 61 29.70 0.70 14.33
CA ALA A 61 29.25 -0.20 13.28
C ALA A 61 27.80 0.04 12.85
N ILE A 62 26.89 0.33 13.79
CA ILE A 62 25.50 0.73 13.44
C ILE A 62 25.48 2.09 12.77
N GLY A 63 26.27 3.08 13.24
CA GLY A 63 26.42 4.37 12.57
C GLY A 63 26.91 4.26 11.13
N GLN A 64 27.84 3.35 10.85
CA GLN A 64 28.30 3.06 9.47
C GLN A 64 27.22 2.46 8.58
N TYR A 65 26.30 1.66 9.14
CA TYR A 65 25.12 1.17 8.41
C TYR A 65 24.12 2.30 8.18
N THR A 66 23.73 3.02 9.25
CA THR A 66 22.56 3.91 9.21
C THR A 66 22.80 5.18 8.39
N VAL A 67 24.03 5.68 8.34
CA VAL A 67 24.45 6.77 7.45
C VAL A 67 24.38 6.39 5.96
N ARG A 68 24.43 5.10 5.61
CA ARG A 68 24.37 4.62 4.22
C ARG A 68 23.01 4.09 3.78
N HIS A 69 22.29 3.42 4.68
CA HIS A 69 21.14 2.57 4.33
C HIS A 69 19.89 2.82 5.19
N GLY A 70 19.87 3.89 6.00
CA GLY A 70 18.74 4.18 6.88
C GLY A 70 18.65 3.19 8.05
N ALA A 71 17.43 2.88 8.51
CA ALA A 71 17.26 2.03 9.69
C ALA A 71 17.73 0.58 9.45
N LEU A 72 18.41 -0.02 10.43
CA LEU A 72 18.68 -1.46 10.43
C LEU A 72 17.51 -2.20 11.07
N SER A 73 16.61 -2.72 10.24
CA SER A 73 15.56 -3.66 10.66
C SER A 73 16.09 -5.10 10.61
N MET A 74 15.96 -5.83 11.73
CA MET A 74 16.36 -7.23 11.86
C MET A 74 15.18 -8.08 12.33
N LYS A 75 14.88 -9.16 11.62
CA LYS A 75 13.90 -10.16 12.07
C LYS A 75 14.49 -10.99 13.21
N VAL A 76 13.71 -11.22 14.26
CA VAL A 76 14.04 -12.11 15.37
C VAL A 76 13.47 -13.50 15.09
N GLU A 77 14.34 -14.49 14.94
CA GLU A 77 13.99 -15.91 14.92
C GLU A 77 14.47 -16.58 16.22
N PRO A 78 14.01 -17.81 16.57
CA PRO A 78 14.41 -18.46 17.82
C PRO A 78 15.92 -18.65 17.98
N GLN A 79 16.66 -18.81 16.86
CA GLN A 79 18.08 -19.16 16.86
C GLN A 79 19.02 -18.02 16.43
N ASN A 80 18.54 -17.00 15.71
CA ASN A 80 19.39 -15.96 15.10
C ASN A 80 18.62 -14.67 14.81
N LEU A 81 19.34 -13.59 14.46
CA LEU A 81 18.76 -12.39 13.85
C LEU A 81 18.97 -12.43 12.33
N LEU A 82 17.98 -12.04 11.55
CA LEU A 82 17.99 -12.15 10.08
C LEU A 82 17.78 -10.78 9.40
N LEU A 83 18.53 -10.54 8.32
CA LEU A 83 18.30 -9.44 7.36
C LEU A 83 18.26 -10.05 5.93
N TYR A 84 17.25 -9.74 5.13
CA TYR A 84 17.02 -10.35 3.80
C TYR A 84 17.12 -11.90 3.78
N GLY A 85 16.71 -12.57 4.86
CA GLY A 85 16.81 -14.03 5.02
C GLY A 85 18.21 -14.56 5.41
N GLN A 86 19.22 -13.69 5.52
CA GLN A 86 20.58 -14.03 5.90
C GLN A 86 20.79 -13.88 7.41
N THR A 87 21.40 -14.88 8.05
CA THR A 87 21.74 -14.84 9.49
C THR A 87 22.83 -13.81 9.79
N LEU A 88 22.72 -13.13 10.92
CA LEU A 88 23.60 -12.04 11.34
C LEU A 88 24.61 -12.47 12.42
N PHE A 89 24.28 -13.46 13.26
CA PHE A 89 25.23 -14.06 14.20
C PHE A 89 25.88 -15.32 13.60
N SER A 90 27.21 -15.41 13.72
CA SER A 90 28.03 -16.55 13.28
C SER A 90 28.21 -17.64 14.34
N GLU A 91 27.66 -17.44 15.54
CA GLU A 91 27.68 -18.35 16.69
C GLU A 91 26.25 -18.43 17.24
N ASP A 92 25.83 -19.62 17.70
CA ASP A 92 24.55 -19.79 18.38
C ASP A 92 24.51 -18.96 19.67
N ASN A 93 23.34 -18.38 19.96
CA ASN A 93 23.16 -17.49 21.11
C ASN A 93 21.74 -17.59 21.66
N ALA A 94 21.59 -17.50 22.98
CA ALA A 94 20.29 -17.42 23.64
C ALA A 94 19.60 -16.05 23.45
N LEU A 95 20.32 -15.02 22.97
CA LEU A 95 19.81 -13.66 22.79
C LEU A 95 18.58 -13.57 21.84
N PRO A 96 18.60 -14.10 20.60
CA PRO A 96 17.41 -14.21 19.76
C PRO A 96 16.25 -14.92 20.47
N TYR A 97 16.51 -16.07 21.09
CA TYR A 97 15.49 -16.82 21.83
C TYR A 97 14.87 -16.01 22.96
N LYS A 98 15.65 -15.20 23.70
CA LYS A 98 15.15 -14.35 24.79
C LYS A 98 14.13 -13.32 24.27
N PHE A 99 14.44 -12.65 23.14
CA PHE A 99 13.50 -11.75 22.48
C PHE A 99 12.29 -12.52 21.91
N TYR A 100 12.51 -13.68 21.30
CA TYR A 100 11.46 -14.49 20.68
C TYR A 100 10.45 -15.05 21.70
N LYS A 101 10.93 -15.54 22.84
CA LYS A 101 10.14 -16.03 23.99
C LYS A 101 9.20 -14.94 24.51
N ASP A 102 9.72 -13.72 24.64
CA ASP A 102 8.98 -12.56 25.15
C ASP A 102 8.20 -11.82 24.02
N GLY A 103 7.82 -12.54 22.96
CA GLY A 103 6.91 -12.07 21.89
C GLY A 103 7.53 -11.14 20.83
N ILE A 104 8.80 -10.75 20.95
CA ILE A 104 9.44 -9.80 20.02
C ILE A 104 9.82 -10.53 18.71
N ARG A 105 9.53 -9.91 17.56
CA ARG A 105 9.70 -10.48 16.21
C ARG A 105 10.53 -9.62 15.26
N GLN A 106 10.71 -8.32 15.55
CA GLN A 106 11.72 -7.48 14.89
C GLN A 106 12.37 -6.51 15.89
N LEU A 107 13.61 -6.14 15.60
CA LEU A 107 14.38 -5.08 16.26
C LEU A 107 14.85 -4.10 15.19
N ILE A 108 14.65 -2.80 15.40
CA ILE A 108 14.91 -1.75 14.42
C ILE A 108 15.77 -0.67 15.08
N PHE A 109 16.96 -0.44 14.53
CA PHE A 109 17.88 0.60 14.99
C PHE A 109 17.90 1.76 13.99
N ARG A 110 17.48 2.95 14.43
CA ARG A 110 17.39 4.17 13.61
C ARG A 110 18.76 4.87 13.48
N PRO A 111 18.92 5.81 12.55
CA PRO A 111 19.99 6.82 12.59
C PRO A 111 20.04 7.54 13.94
N ASP A 112 21.18 8.20 14.21
CA ASP A 112 21.43 9.05 15.39
C ASP A 112 21.32 8.40 16.79
N LEU A 113 21.06 7.09 16.84
CA LEU A 113 21.14 6.23 18.03
C LEU A 113 22.32 6.59 18.95
N THR A 114 22.04 6.79 20.23
CA THR A 114 23.06 7.15 21.23
C THR A 114 23.79 5.92 21.80
N VAL A 115 24.99 6.15 22.36
CA VAL A 115 25.72 5.11 23.10
C VAL A 115 24.94 4.69 24.35
N ASP A 116 24.26 5.61 25.02
CA ASP A 116 23.52 5.35 26.26
C ASP A 116 22.26 4.49 26.02
N GLU A 117 21.53 4.71 24.91
CA GLU A 117 20.46 3.80 24.47
C GLU A 117 21.00 2.41 24.15
N LEU A 118 22.15 2.31 23.46
CA LEU A 118 22.77 1.03 23.14
C LEU A 118 23.26 0.28 24.40
N VAL A 119 23.71 1.01 25.42
CA VAL A 119 24.02 0.49 26.77
C VAL A 119 22.75 -0.02 27.45
N ALA A 120 21.67 0.78 27.50
CA ALA A 120 20.41 0.38 28.11
C ALA A 120 19.78 -0.84 27.43
N PHE A 121 19.74 -0.87 26.10
CA PHE A 121 19.34 -2.06 25.32
C PHE A 121 20.18 -3.29 25.66
N THR A 122 21.51 -3.12 25.79
CA THR A 122 22.42 -4.21 26.15
C THR A 122 22.22 -4.71 27.57
N LEU A 123 21.87 -3.85 28.52
CA LEU A 123 21.52 -4.26 29.89
C LEU A 123 20.23 -5.09 29.91
N ILE A 124 19.26 -4.70 29.09
CA ILE A 124 17.98 -5.42 28.92
C ILE A 124 18.17 -6.77 28.19
N ALA A 125 19.11 -6.84 27.24
CA ALA A 125 19.58 -8.09 26.67
C ALA A 125 20.21 -9.01 27.73
N VAL A 126 21.06 -8.47 28.62
CA VAL A 126 21.86 -9.21 29.63
C VAL A 126 21.09 -9.53 30.94
N SER A 127 19.90 -8.95 31.15
CA SER A 127 19.07 -9.16 32.35
C SER A 127 18.61 -10.62 32.54
N ASP A 128 18.45 -11.05 33.79
CA ASP A 128 18.02 -12.41 34.15
C ASP A 128 16.52 -12.43 34.44
N THR A 129 15.71 -12.80 33.45
CA THR A 129 14.24 -12.84 33.56
C THR A 129 13.73 -14.10 34.25
N GLU A 130 14.54 -15.17 34.32
CA GLU A 130 14.11 -16.47 34.84
C GLU A 130 14.09 -16.53 36.37
N ARG A 131 14.71 -15.54 37.05
CA ARG A 131 14.67 -15.38 38.51
C ARG A 131 13.50 -14.54 39.04
N GLY A 132 12.39 -14.48 38.28
CA GLY A 132 11.24 -13.64 38.62
C GLY A 132 11.50 -12.15 38.42
N GLY A 133 12.40 -11.80 37.48
CA GLY A 133 12.52 -10.44 36.97
C GLY A 133 11.35 -10.09 36.05
N GLU A 134 11.19 -8.80 35.76
CA GLU A 134 10.27 -8.34 34.72
C GLU A 134 10.73 -8.87 33.35
N ASP A 135 9.80 -9.18 32.43
CA ASP A 135 10.15 -9.68 31.10
C ASP A 135 10.88 -8.63 30.23
N VAL A 136 11.51 -9.08 29.14
CA VAL A 136 12.28 -8.21 28.22
C VAL A 136 11.38 -7.17 27.56
N LEU A 137 10.13 -7.53 27.26
CA LEU A 137 9.15 -6.65 26.65
C LEU A 137 8.83 -5.44 27.57
N ALA A 138 8.55 -5.69 28.85
CA ALA A 138 8.32 -4.65 29.86
C ALA A 138 9.58 -3.82 30.11
N GLN A 139 10.77 -4.44 30.10
CA GLN A 139 12.04 -3.72 30.23
C GLN A 139 12.31 -2.77 29.05
N LEU A 140 12.16 -3.24 27.80
CA LEU A 140 12.31 -2.41 26.59
C LEU A 140 11.28 -1.26 26.58
N TRP A 141 10.03 -1.55 26.98
CA TRP A 141 8.97 -0.55 27.04
C TRP A 141 9.27 0.56 28.07
N LYS A 142 9.76 0.20 29.25
CA LYS A 142 10.17 1.19 30.29
C LYS A 142 11.40 2.01 29.91
N ALA A 143 12.25 1.51 29.02
CA ALA A 143 13.47 2.21 28.62
C ALA A 143 13.21 3.43 27.72
N GLY A 144 12.07 3.48 27.03
CA GLY A 144 11.60 4.68 26.32
C GLY A 144 12.54 5.18 25.22
N PHE A 145 13.19 4.27 24.48
CA PHE A 145 14.15 4.58 23.43
C PHE A 145 13.60 5.56 22.38
N GLU A 146 14.46 6.47 21.91
CA GLU A 146 14.16 7.40 20.81
C GLU A 146 14.56 6.78 19.46
N HIS A 147 15.61 5.96 19.44
CA HIS A 147 16.23 5.43 18.23
C HIS A 147 16.23 3.88 18.13
N ILE A 148 15.59 3.18 19.08
CA ILE A 148 15.40 1.72 19.03
C ILE A 148 13.90 1.39 19.06
N GLU A 149 13.39 0.88 17.93
CA GLU A 149 12.02 0.38 17.79
C GLU A 149 12.01 -1.16 17.77
N TYR A 150 10.88 -1.77 18.12
CA TYR A 150 10.73 -3.22 18.12
C TYR A 150 9.28 -3.64 17.87
N VAL A 151 9.08 -4.80 17.24
CA VAL A 151 7.75 -5.34 16.87
C VAL A 151 7.43 -6.55 17.73
N VAL A 152 6.21 -6.63 18.25
CA VAL A 152 5.78 -7.59 19.29
C VAL A 152 4.48 -8.29 18.87
N VAL A 153 4.35 -9.56 19.23
CA VAL A 153 3.12 -10.36 19.15
C VAL A 153 2.59 -10.59 20.57
N GLU A 154 1.47 -9.96 20.92
CA GLU A 154 0.76 -10.22 22.19
C GLU A 154 0.11 -11.61 22.18
N GLY A 155 0.09 -12.30 23.34
CA GLY A 155 -0.59 -13.59 23.54
C GLY A 155 0.34 -14.82 23.61
N PHE A 156 1.63 -14.68 23.31
CA PHE A 156 2.56 -15.81 23.24
C PHE A 156 2.90 -16.39 24.63
N LYS A 157 2.49 -17.65 24.90
CA LYS A 157 3.03 -18.50 25.98
C LYS A 157 3.39 -19.88 25.44
N MET A 158 4.65 -20.26 25.59
CA MET A 158 5.31 -21.29 24.81
C MET A 158 5.23 -22.71 25.43
N GLU A 159 4.06 -23.11 25.95
CA GLU A 159 3.91 -24.37 26.69
C GLU A 159 3.11 -25.48 25.97
N GLU A 160 2.27 -25.19 24.96
CA GLU A 160 1.36 -26.20 24.35
C GLU A 160 1.24 -26.21 22.79
N PHE A 161 2.19 -25.64 22.03
CA PHE A 161 2.10 -25.58 20.55
C PHE A 161 3.32 -26.15 19.81
N SER A 162 3.12 -26.69 18.61
CA SER A 162 4.19 -27.19 17.73
C SER A 162 4.77 -26.10 16.81
N GLU A 163 6.02 -26.26 16.38
CA GLU A 163 6.72 -25.24 15.57
C GLU A 163 6.03 -24.94 14.23
N GLU A 164 5.36 -25.93 13.61
CA GLU A 164 4.62 -25.76 12.36
C GLU A 164 3.32 -24.93 12.56
N GLU A 165 2.65 -25.08 13.72
CA GLU A 165 1.46 -24.30 14.07
C GLU A 165 1.82 -22.84 14.41
N VAL A 166 2.92 -22.63 15.14
CA VAL A 166 3.43 -21.30 15.50
C VAL A 166 3.71 -20.44 14.27
N GLN A 167 4.27 -21.03 13.20
CA GLN A 167 4.52 -20.32 11.94
C GLN A 167 3.22 -19.84 11.29
N VAL A 168 2.20 -20.72 11.24
CA VAL A 168 0.89 -20.47 10.61
C VAL A 168 0.04 -19.46 11.39
N GLU A 169 0.26 -19.31 12.70
CA GLU A 169 -0.45 -18.33 13.52
C GLU A 169 0.17 -16.92 13.47
N VAL A 170 1.50 -16.81 13.34
CA VAL A 170 2.18 -15.52 13.16
C VAL A 170 1.74 -14.82 11.87
N ASP A 171 1.63 -15.54 10.75
CA ASP A 171 1.20 -14.96 9.47
C ASP A 171 -0.20 -14.33 9.56
N LYS A 172 -1.13 -14.95 10.31
CA LYS A 172 -2.47 -14.40 10.57
C LYS A 172 -2.41 -13.08 11.35
N ILE A 173 -1.55 -12.99 12.37
CA ILE A 173 -1.46 -11.80 13.25
C ILE A 173 -0.82 -10.60 12.50
N VAL A 174 0.06 -10.85 11.53
CA VAL A 174 0.72 -9.80 10.74
C VAL A 174 -0.23 -9.15 9.74
N GLY A 175 -0.95 -9.93 8.92
CA GLY A 175 -2.00 -9.39 8.04
C GLY A 175 -3.07 -8.64 8.84
N TYR A 176 -3.33 -9.12 10.05
CA TYR A 176 -4.39 -8.62 10.90
C TYR A 176 -4.17 -7.17 11.40
N LEU A 177 -2.92 -6.80 11.70
CA LEU A 177 -2.56 -5.42 12.04
C LEU A 177 -2.74 -4.45 10.85
N TYR A 178 -2.55 -4.92 9.61
CA TYR A 178 -2.53 -4.12 8.38
C TYR A 178 -3.83 -3.33 8.15
N ASN A 179 -4.98 -3.98 8.29
CA ASN A 179 -6.27 -3.32 7.99
C ASN A 179 -6.85 -2.57 9.20
N ARG A 180 -6.35 -2.80 10.41
CA ARG A 180 -6.64 -1.95 11.59
C ARG A 180 -5.90 -0.61 11.56
N LEU A 181 -4.89 -0.47 10.69
CA LEU A 181 -4.24 0.79 10.33
C LEU A 181 -4.97 1.54 9.19
N ARG A 182 -5.85 0.86 8.42
CA ARG A 182 -6.61 1.46 7.31
C ARG A 182 -8.04 1.85 7.66
N THR A 183 -8.59 1.33 8.75
CA THR A 183 -9.98 1.58 9.19
C THR A 183 -10.08 2.80 10.13
N ASN A 184 -11.07 3.66 9.89
CA ASN A 184 -11.23 4.94 10.57
C ASN A 184 -11.40 4.80 12.10
N SER A 185 -10.65 5.62 12.84
CA SER A 185 -10.73 5.82 14.28
C SER A 185 -10.17 7.21 14.56
N ASP A 186 -10.92 8.11 15.18
CA ASP A 186 -10.61 9.55 15.27
C ASP A 186 -9.53 9.90 16.33
N ASP A 187 -8.55 9.01 16.52
CA ASP A 187 -7.40 9.22 17.40
C ASP A 187 -6.31 10.03 16.67
N PHE A 188 -6.23 11.33 16.94
CA PHE A 188 -5.31 12.31 16.32
C PHE A 188 -3.80 12.11 16.61
N LEU A 189 -3.37 10.94 17.09
CA LEU A 189 -1.99 10.67 17.53
C LEU A 189 -1.41 9.39 16.88
N ARG A 190 -1.05 9.46 15.59
CA ARG A 190 -0.29 8.41 14.89
C ARG A 190 0.68 8.96 13.84
N PHE A 191 1.93 9.17 14.22
CA PHE A 191 3.04 9.30 13.27
C PHE A 191 4.31 8.62 13.79
N ALA A 192 4.62 7.47 13.20
CA ALA A 192 5.98 6.94 13.04
C ALA A 192 6.04 6.37 11.61
N ARG A 193 7.10 6.69 10.85
CA ARG A 193 7.16 6.37 9.42
C ARG A 193 7.72 4.96 9.19
N VAL A 194 6.94 4.12 8.52
CA VAL A 194 7.44 2.94 7.81
C VAL A 194 7.88 3.41 6.43
N SER A 195 9.10 3.06 6.01
CA SER A 195 9.60 3.43 4.68
C SER A 195 9.12 2.41 3.63
N THR A 196 9.12 2.80 2.34
CA THR A 196 8.84 1.84 1.26
C THR A 196 9.93 0.77 1.09
N GLU A 197 11.10 0.96 1.72
CA GLU A 197 12.21 -0.02 1.71
C GLU A 197 12.05 -1.09 2.81
N ASP A 198 11.27 -0.81 3.85
CA ASP A 198 10.85 -1.81 4.85
C ASP A 198 9.79 -2.79 4.28
N LEU A 199 9.24 -2.50 3.09
CA LEU A 199 8.04 -3.13 2.54
C LEU A 199 8.30 -4.26 1.51
N ASP A 200 9.54 -4.50 1.10
CA ASP A 200 9.88 -5.40 -0.03
C ASP A 200 9.91 -6.91 0.34
N ALA A 201 9.36 -7.26 1.51
CA ALA A 201 9.15 -8.64 1.96
C ALA A 201 7.66 -9.03 1.83
N LYS A 202 7.31 -9.68 0.71
CA LYS A 202 5.93 -10.11 0.39
C LYS A 202 5.31 -11.02 1.46
N ILE A 203 4.05 -10.75 1.82
CA ILE A 203 3.00 -11.70 2.24
C ILE A 203 1.64 -11.03 1.99
N ASP A 204 0.61 -11.82 1.70
CA ASP A 204 -0.74 -11.35 1.32
C ASP A 204 -1.80 -11.59 2.44
N ASP A 205 -2.66 -10.57 2.65
CA ASP A 205 -4.08 -10.64 3.08
C ASP A 205 -4.56 -10.85 4.57
N VAL A 206 -5.61 -10.07 4.95
CA VAL A 206 -6.65 -10.23 6.04
C VAL A 206 -6.45 -9.75 7.52
N ASP A 207 -7.48 -9.06 8.05
CA ASP A 207 -7.66 -8.22 9.28
C ASP A 207 -7.77 -8.84 10.72
N GLN A 208 -7.37 -8.04 11.75
CA GLN A 208 -7.79 -7.93 13.20
C GLN A 208 -6.89 -8.40 14.62
N LEU A 209 -7.31 -7.14 15.20
CA LEU A 209 -6.92 -6.03 16.18
C LEU A 209 -5.56 -5.32 15.90
N ARG A 210 -4.83 -4.48 16.67
CA ARG A 210 -4.67 -3.96 18.06
C ARG A 210 -4.15 -4.90 19.18
N GLY A 211 -2.87 -4.77 19.52
CA GLY A 211 -2.31 -4.85 20.88
C GLY A 211 -1.72 -3.48 21.25
N LEU A 212 -2.25 -2.82 22.30
CA LEU A 212 -1.87 -1.45 22.69
C LEU A 212 -2.36 -1.15 24.13
N VAL A 213 -1.71 -1.76 25.12
CA VAL A 213 -2.01 -1.48 26.53
C VAL A 213 -1.45 -0.11 26.92
N ILE A 214 -2.31 0.91 26.91
CA ILE A 214 -1.99 2.24 27.42
C ILE A 214 -1.77 2.13 28.93
N ALA A 215 -0.51 2.10 29.38
CA ALA A 215 -0.13 2.05 30.79
C ALA A 215 -0.06 3.45 31.44
N GLY A 216 -1.03 4.30 31.10
CA GLY A 216 -1.55 5.35 31.97
C GLY A 216 -3.04 5.08 32.18
N GLN A 217 -3.70 5.72 33.14
CA GLN A 217 -5.18 5.69 33.09
C GLN A 217 -5.61 6.36 31.78
N PRO A 218 -6.24 5.64 30.82
CA PRO A 218 -6.75 6.29 29.64
C PRO A 218 -7.76 7.34 30.12
N ALA A 219 -7.73 8.53 29.53
CA ALA A 219 -8.75 9.53 29.80
C ALA A 219 -10.12 8.85 29.67
N SER A 220 -10.89 8.84 30.75
CA SER A 220 -12.19 8.16 30.79
C SER A 220 -13.08 8.73 29.69
N ASP A 221 -14.07 7.99 29.20
CA ASP A 221 -14.91 8.50 28.09
C ASP A 221 -15.61 9.82 28.47
N ALA A 222 -15.88 10.02 29.78
CA ALA A 222 -16.30 11.31 30.33
C ALA A 222 -15.21 12.41 30.25
N LEU A 223 -13.94 12.12 30.53
CA LEU A 223 -12.84 13.08 30.39
C LEU A 223 -12.47 13.33 28.92
N LYS A 224 -12.52 12.32 28.05
CA LYS A 224 -12.39 12.48 26.59
C LYS A 224 -13.50 13.36 26.05
N ALA A 225 -14.75 13.06 26.35
CA ALA A 225 -15.88 13.90 25.95
C ALA A 225 -15.79 15.31 26.56
N ARG A 226 -15.26 15.47 27.78
CA ARG A 226 -15.04 16.81 28.37
C ARG A 226 -13.90 17.56 27.70
N ILE A 227 -12.80 16.91 27.35
CA ILE A 227 -11.66 17.54 26.64
C ILE A 227 -12.01 17.82 25.18
N GLN A 228 -12.72 16.94 24.49
CA GLN A 228 -13.27 17.20 23.16
C GLN A 228 -14.26 18.36 23.21
N LYS A 229 -15.15 18.40 24.21
CA LYS A 229 -16.06 19.53 24.41
C LYS A 229 -15.36 20.82 24.81
N GLU A 230 -14.29 20.76 25.62
CA GLU A 230 -13.44 21.92 25.94
C GLU A 230 -12.70 22.42 24.69
N LEU A 231 -12.19 21.52 23.84
CA LEU A 231 -11.60 21.85 22.55
C LEU A 231 -12.64 22.42 21.57
N GLU A 232 -13.84 21.84 21.45
CA GLU A 232 -14.93 22.35 20.63
C GLU A 232 -15.44 23.72 21.13
N GLU A 233 -15.52 23.91 22.45
CA GLU A 233 -15.87 25.19 23.06
C GLU A 233 -14.73 26.21 22.94
N GLU A 234 -13.46 25.80 22.88
CA GLU A 234 -12.32 26.68 22.60
C GLU A 234 -12.23 27.03 21.10
N GLU A 235 -12.36 26.06 20.20
CA GLU A 235 -12.46 26.25 18.74
C GLU A 235 -13.65 27.18 18.41
N GLY A 236 -14.80 27.01 19.07
CA GLY A 236 -15.97 27.89 18.97
C GLY A 236 -15.83 29.25 19.68
N GLN A 237 -15.00 29.36 20.72
CA GLN A 237 -14.72 30.63 21.40
C GLN A 237 -13.63 31.46 20.72
N ARG A 238 -12.84 30.88 19.80
CA ARG A 238 -11.75 31.52 19.05
C ARG A 238 -12.09 32.96 18.67
N LEU A 239 -11.10 33.84 18.78
CA LEU A 239 -11.23 35.22 18.33
C LEU A 239 -11.45 35.32 16.82
N PHE A 240 -11.10 34.29 16.05
CA PHE A 240 -11.07 34.34 14.58
C PHE A 240 -12.45 34.59 13.92
N PRO A 241 -13.54 33.86 14.23
CA PRO A 241 -14.86 34.19 13.68
C PRO A 241 -15.39 35.57 14.09
N LYS A 242 -14.99 36.06 15.29
CA LYS A 242 -15.32 37.40 15.78
C LYS A 242 -14.54 38.48 15.03
N LEU A 243 -13.25 38.25 14.76
CA LEU A 243 -12.40 39.12 13.92
C LEU A 243 -12.92 39.17 12.48
N VAL A 244 -13.23 38.02 11.87
CA VAL A 244 -13.87 37.96 10.55
C VAL A 244 -15.19 38.72 10.54
N SER A 245 -16.03 38.58 11.58
CA SER A 245 -17.27 39.36 11.70
C SER A 245 -17.04 40.85 11.88
N ALA A 246 -15.98 41.28 12.59
CA ALA A 246 -15.62 42.68 12.76
C ALA A 246 -15.07 43.28 11.45
N VAL A 247 -14.28 42.52 10.69
CA VAL A 247 -13.82 42.93 9.35
C VAL A 247 -15.00 43.04 8.39
N PHE A 248 -15.97 42.11 8.41
CA PHE A 248 -17.20 42.27 7.63
C PHE A 248 -18.04 43.48 8.09
N GLN A 249 -18.12 43.80 9.39
CA GLN A 249 -18.78 45.02 9.87
C GLN A 249 -18.07 46.30 9.36
N VAL A 250 -16.74 46.30 9.31
CA VAL A 250 -15.96 47.40 8.72
C VAL A 250 -16.28 47.54 7.23
N VAL A 251 -16.28 46.43 6.46
CA VAL A 251 -16.70 46.43 5.04
C VAL A 251 -18.12 46.95 4.85
N GLU A 252 -19.08 46.48 5.66
CA GLU A 252 -20.49 46.92 5.62
C GLU A 252 -20.69 48.37 6.06
N SER A 253 -19.79 48.92 6.87
CA SER A 253 -19.84 50.34 7.31
C SER A 253 -19.39 51.34 6.24
N GLY A 254 -18.79 50.86 5.14
CA GLY A 254 -18.22 51.66 4.07
C GLY A 254 -16.76 52.03 4.33
N VAL A 255 -15.85 51.48 3.52
CA VAL A 255 -14.42 51.78 3.56
C VAL A 255 -14.00 52.37 2.21
N ASP A 256 -13.46 53.58 2.22
CA ASP A 256 -13.01 54.27 1.00
C ASP A 256 -11.73 53.64 0.40
N ASP A 257 -10.92 52.96 1.23
CA ASP A 257 -9.72 52.23 0.80
C ASP A 257 -10.00 50.73 0.59
N ALA A 258 -10.29 50.36 -0.65
CA ALA A 258 -10.43 48.98 -1.08
C ALA A 258 -9.13 48.16 -1.00
N SER A 259 -7.96 48.79 -1.04
CA SER A 259 -6.66 48.09 -1.09
C SER A 259 -6.22 47.68 0.32
N ALA A 260 -6.45 48.51 1.32
CA ALA A 260 -6.29 48.14 2.73
C ALA A 260 -7.18 46.93 3.11
N LEU A 261 -8.41 46.87 2.59
CA LEU A 261 -9.27 45.70 2.75
C LEU A 261 -8.70 44.45 2.07
N GLU A 262 -8.21 44.56 0.83
CA GLU A 262 -7.58 43.44 0.13
C GLU A 262 -6.38 42.88 0.90
N GLU A 263 -5.49 43.73 1.43
CA GLU A 263 -4.36 43.30 2.27
C GLU A 263 -4.82 42.59 3.55
N MET A 264 -5.82 43.12 4.25
CA MET A 264 -6.37 42.49 5.46
C MET A 264 -6.98 41.10 5.15
N PHE A 265 -7.73 40.96 4.05
CA PHE A 265 -8.31 39.68 3.66
C PHE A 265 -7.25 38.67 3.21
N VAL A 266 -6.14 39.10 2.58
CA VAL A 266 -5.00 38.23 2.27
C VAL A 266 -4.27 37.75 3.53
N GLN A 267 -4.02 38.63 4.51
CA GLN A 267 -3.42 38.23 5.78
C GLN A 267 -4.31 37.24 6.56
N LEU A 268 -5.63 37.41 6.51
CA LEU A 268 -6.58 36.45 7.07
C LEU A 268 -6.55 35.10 6.32
N LEU A 269 -6.44 35.11 4.99
CA LEU A 269 -6.32 33.89 4.18
C LEU A 269 -5.08 33.08 4.57
N ASP A 270 -3.93 33.72 4.69
CA ASP A 270 -2.68 33.07 5.07
C ASP A 270 -2.73 32.52 6.52
N ALA A 271 -3.35 33.25 7.45
CA ALA A 271 -3.57 32.79 8.81
C ALA A 271 -4.54 31.59 8.91
N MET A 272 -5.62 31.56 8.11
CA MET A 272 -6.55 30.42 8.09
C MET A 272 -5.92 29.18 7.44
N LEU A 273 -5.13 29.34 6.37
CA LEU A 273 -4.38 28.23 5.76
C LEU A 273 -3.30 27.66 6.68
N LEU A 274 -2.70 28.49 7.54
CA LEU A 274 -1.80 28.04 8.60
C LEU A 274 -2.52 27.23 9.69
N GLN A 275 -3.81 27.50 9.92
CA GLN A 275 -4.67 26.79 10.89
C GLN A 275 -5.53 25.67 10.27
N GLU A 276 -5.37 25.38 8.97
CA GLU A 276 -6.19 24.43 8.20
C GLU A 276 -7.71 24.74 8.20
N ASP A 277 -8.11 25.99 8.48
CA ASP A 277 -9.51 26.42 8.57
C ASP A 277 -10.11 26.76 7.19
N PHE A 278 -10.22 25.72 6.35
CA PHE A 278 -10.91 25.80 5.06
C PHE A 278 -12.40 26.16 5.21
N ALA A 279 -13.03 25.86 6.35
CA ALA A 279 -14.44 26.14 6.60
C ALA A 279 -14.73 27.66 6.71
N THR A 280 -13.89 28.40 7.43
CA THR A 280 -14.01 29.87 7.51
C THR A 280 -13.63 30.53 6.18
N ILE A 281 -12.62 30.02 5.45
CA ILE A 281 -12.29 30.52 4.10
C ILE A 281 -13.48 30.37 3.14
N ASN A 282 -14.10 29.19 3.07
CA ASN A 282 -15.31 28.95 2.29
C ASN A 282 -16.46 29.88 2.71
N SER A 283 -16.61 30.12 4.02
CA SER A 283 -17.63 31.03 4.55
C SER A 283 -17.40 32.49 4.16
N ILE A 284 -16.15 32.92 3.98
CA ILE A 284 -15.79 34.25 3.47
C ILE A 284 -16.15 34.37 1.97
N VAL A 285 -15.80 33.39 1.14
CA VAL A 285 -16.17 33.37 -0.29
C VAL A 285 -17.68 33.43 -0.47
N LEU A 286 -18.42 32.63 0.30
CA LEU A 286 -19.89 32.61 0.27
C LEU A 286 -20.50 33.94 0.70
N LYS A 287 -19.97 34.60 1.74
CA LYS A 287 -20.42 35.94 2.17
C LYS A 287 -20.15 37.00 1.11
N LEU A 288 -18.93 37.07 0.57
CA LEU A 288 -18.58 38.04 -0.46
C LEU A 288 -19.45 37.88 -1.73
N ARG A 289 -19.66 36.64 -2.19
CA ARG A 289 -20.58 36.34 -3.31
C ARG A 289 -22.04 36.71 -2.99
N ALA A 290 -22.50 36.53 -1.75
CA ALA A 290 -23.84 36.94 -1.33
C ALA A 290 -24.01 38.48 -1.19
N MET A 291 -22.93 39.21 -0.90
CA MET A 291 -22.93 40.69 -0.89
C MET A 291 -22.93 41.25 -2.32
N GLU A 292 -22.08 40.72 -3.20
CA GLU A 292 -22.04 41.01 -4.65
C GLU A 292 -23.41 40.79 -5.32
N GLN A 293 -24.14 39.72 -4.95
CA GLN A 293 -25.49 39.45 -5.47
C GLN A 293 -26.57 40.40 -4.93
N ARG A 294 -26.36 41.04 -3.78
CA ARG A 294 -27.31 42.01 -3.18
C ARG A 294 -27.15 43.41 -3.75
N ASP A 295 -25.92 43.80 -4.07
CA ASP A 295 -25.62 45.04 -4.79
C ASP A 295 -24.63 44.78 -5.94
N PRO A 296 -25.12 44.35 -7.11
CA PRO A 296 -24.30 44.16 -8.30
C PRO A 296 -23.68 45.45 -8.87
N SER A 297 -24.02 46.63 -8.33
CA SER A 297 -23.38 47.90 -8.70
C SER A 297 -22.12 48.19 -7.87
N ASN A 298 -21.93 47.47 -6.75
CA ASN A 298 -20.79 47.65 -5.86
C ASN A 298 -19.53 46.95 -6.40
N SER A 299 -18.79 47.67 -7.23
CA SER A 299 -17.52 47.20 -7.81
C SER A 299 -16.44 46.88 -6.77
N VAL A 300 -16.53 47.42 -5.55
CA VAL A 300 -15.54 47.14 -4.47
C VAL A 300 -15.71 45.73 -3.94
N ILE A 301 -16.95 45.28 -3.69
CA ILE A 301 -17.22 43.91 -3.22
C ILE A 301 -16.89 42.87 -4.31
N ALA A 302 -17.25 43.15 -5.56
CA ALA A 302 -16.91 42.29 -6.69
C ALA A 302 -15.39 42.16 -6.87
N ARG A 303 -14.65 43.28 -6.81
CA ARG A 303 -13.17 43.29 -6.81
C ARG A 303 -12.61 42.50 -5.63
N LEU A 304 -13.07 42.76 -4.41
CA LEU A 304 -12.57 42.09 -3.20
C LEU A 304 -12.78 40.57 -3.25
N ARG A 305 -13.94 40.10 -3.75
CA ARG A 305 -14.17 38.67 -4.00
C ARG A 305 -13.17 38.12 -5.02
N LEU A 306 -13.04 38.78 -6.18
CA LEU A 306 -12.14 38.33 -7.24
C LEU A 306 -10.70 38.27 -6.74
N THR A 307 -10.19 39.34 -6.10
CA THR A 307 -8.86 39.37 -5.49
C THR A 307 -8.67 38.25 -4.47
N PHE A 308 -9.63 38.01 -3.56
CA PHE A 308 -9.53 36.93 -2.57
C PHE A 308 -9.46 35.53 -3.22
N VAL A 309 -10.31 35.28 -4.22
CA VAL A 309 -10.35 34.00 -4.95
C VAL A 309 -9.10 33.80 -5.83
N THR A 310 -8.62 34.85 -6.51
CA THR A 310 -7.33 34.81 -7.23
C THR A 310 -6.18 34.52 -6.26
N LYS A 311 -6.18 35.14 -5.07
CA LYS A 311 -5.18 34.92 -4.03
C LYS A 311 -5.19 33.48 -3.52
N MET A 312 -6.35 32.84 -3.36
CA MET A 312 -6.48 31.40 -3.04
C MET A 312 -5.80 30.51 -4.09
N GLY A 313 -5.84 30.90 -5.37
CA GLY A 313 -5.20 30.18 -6.47
C GLY A 313 -3.68 30.38 -6.61
N GLU A 314 -3.04 31.23 -5.82
CA GLU A 314 -1.59 31.49 -5.96
C GLU A 314 -0.73 30.28 -5.59
N GLU A 315 0.37 30.09 -6.33
CA GLU A 315 1.29 28.95 -6.22
C GLU A 315 1.75 28.69 -4.78
N GLN A 316 2.04 29.75 -4.01
CA GLN A 316 2.41 29.65 -2.59
C GLN A 316 1.33 28.98 -1.73
N ARG A 317 0.04 29.25 -1.98
CA ARG A 317 -1.09 28.73 -1.18
C ARG A 317 -1.49 27.33 -1.62
N LEU A 318 -1.40 27.05 -2.92
CA LEU A 318 -1.57 25.68 -3.44
C LEU A 318 -0.39 24.77 -3.00
N GLY A 319 0.82 25.30 -2.96
CA GLY A 319 1.99 24.65 -2.36
C GLY A 319 1.76 24.32 -0.89
N ARG A 320 1.19 25.25 -0.10
CA ARG A 320 0.81 25.02 1.30
C ARG A 320 -0.26 23.92 1.45
N ILE A 321 -1.23 23.84 0.55
CA ILE A 321 -2.18 22.70 0.48
C ILE A 321 -1.43 21.40 0.22
N GLY A 322 -0.40 21.41 -0.63
CA GLY A 322 0.50 20.26 -0.84
C GLY A 322 1.27 19.83 0.41
N GLU A 323 1.77 20.78 1.21
CA GLU A 323 2.42 20.48 2.50
C GLU A 323 1.46 19.80 3.47
N ILE A 324 0.23 20.32 3.61
CA ILE A 324 -0.83 19.74 4.46
C ILE A 324 -1.17 18.33 3.98
N LEU A 325 -1.47 18.17 2.68
CA LEU A 325 -1.86 16.88 2.10
C LEU A 325 -0.74 15.83 2.07
N ARG A 326 0.54 16.22 2.16
CA ARG A 326 1.66 15.27 2.13
C ARG A 326 1.61 14.30 3.30
N THR A 327 1.39 14.80 4.51
CA THR A 327 1.45 14.01 5.75
C THR A 327 0.14 13.93 6.53
N THR A 328 -0.79 14.86 6.33
CA THR A 328 -1.97 15.01 7.21
C THR A 328 -3.26 14.77 6.43
N ARG A 329 -4.18 13.96 6.98
CA ARG A 329 -5.56 13.86 6.45
C ARG A 329 -6.35 15.07 6.95
N PRO A 330 -6.93 15.94 6.07
CA PRO A 330 -7.70 17.10 6.52
C PRO A 330 -8.89 16.69 7.37
N LYS A 331 -9.17 17.41 8.48
CA LYS A 331 -10.34 17.15 9.36
C LYS A 331 -11.65 17.00 8.55
N ASN A 332 -11.87 17.94 7.62
CA ASN A 332 -13.01 17.96 6.70
C ASN A 332 -12.53 18.00 5.24
N PRO A 333 -12.35 16.86 4.55
CA PRO A 333 -11.90 16.84 3.15
C PRO A 333 -12.81 17.64 2.20
N GLN A 334 -14.11 17.74 2.52
CA GLN A 334 -15.10 18.51 1.75
C GLN A 334 -14.94 20.04 1.88
N ASP A 335 -14.25 20.55 2.90
CA ASP A 335 -13.92 21.99 2.96
C ASP A 335 -12.75 22.33 2.03
N LEU A 336 -11.75 21.44 1.90
CA LEU A 336 -10.67 21.60 0.93
C LEU A 336 -11.16 21.45 -0.52
N VAL A 337 -12.06 20.51 -0.80
CA VAL A 337 -12.71 20.41 -2.12
C VAL A 337 -13.47 21.70 -2.45
N ARG A 338 -14.23 22.26 -1.51
CA ARG A 338 -14.94 23.53 -1.70
C ARG A 338 -14.01 24.73 -1.86
N TYR A 339 -12.84 24.73 -1.22
CA TYR A 339 -11.80 25.75 -1.42
C TYR A 339 -11.28 25.71 -2.86
N LEU A 340 -10.93 24.52 -3.37
CA LEU A 340 -10.37 24.38 -4.73
C LEU A 340 -11.45 24.57 -5.81
N ASP A 341 -12.68 24.14 -5.56
CA ASP A 341 -13.86 24.41 -6.40
C ASP A 341 -14.25 25.89 -6.46
N ALA A 342 -13.76 26.73 -5.52
CA ALA A 342 -14.02 28.16 -5.51
C ALA A 342 -13.02 28.97 -6.35
N VAL A 343 -11.87 28.39 -6.73
CA VAL A 343 -10.86 29.04 -7.57
C VAL A 343 -11.26 28.92 -9.04
N GLU A 344 -11.73 30.02 -9.61
CA GLU A 344 -12.31 30.06 -10.96
C GLU A 344 -11.25 29.72 -12.04
N ASP A 345 -10.06 30.34 -11.99
CA ASP A 345 -8.90 30.01 -12.85
C ASP A 345 -7.83 29.19 -12.10
N LEU A 346 -8.16 27.95 -11.70
CA LEU A 346 -7.25 27.10 -10.92
C LEU A 346 -6.01 26.67 -11.75
N PRO A 347 -4.76 27.02 -11.36
CA PRO A 347 -3.57 26.74 -12.15
C PRO A 347 -3.20 25.26 -12.11
N THR A 348 -3.83 24.50 -13.01
CA THR A 348 -3.69 23.05 -13.16
C THR A 348 -2.24 22.54 -13.16
N PRO A 349 -1.25 23.18 -13.83
CA PRO A 349 0.15 22.74 -13.74
C PRO A 349 0.69 22.67 -12.31
N VAL A 350 0.42 23.70 -11.49
CA VAL A 350 0.86 23.78 -10.09
C VAL A 350 0.21 22.67 -9.26
N LEU A 351 -1.09 22.43 -9.42
CA LEU A 351 -1.76 21.34 -8.69
C LEU A 351 -1.28 19.95 -9.11
N LEU A 352 -0.84 19.77 -10.35
CA LEU A 352 -0.22 18.53 -10.80
C LEU A 352 1.17 18.31 -10.17
N ASP A 353 1.95 19.37 -9.94
CA ASP A 353 3.21 19.28 -9.19
C ASP A 353 2.97 19.07 -7.68
N VAL A 354 1.95 19.71 -7.11
CA VAL A 354 1.48 19.44 -5.74
C VAL A 354 1.09 17.97 -5.57
N LEU A 355 0.28 17.42 -6.49
CA LEU A 355 -0.18 16.04 -6.50
C LEU A 355 0.97 15.03 -6.49
N GLU A 356 2.06 15.32 -7.21
CA GLU A 356 3.23 14.46 -7.21
C GLU A 356 3.88 14.34 -5.82
N SER A 357 3.77 15.37 -4.98
CA SER A 357 4.28 15.41 -3.60
C SER A 357 3.30 14.90 -2.52
N VAL A 358 2.11 14.38 -2.89
CA VAL A 358 1.10 13.84 -1.96
C VAL A 358 1.27 12.32 -1.83
N GLU A 359 1.83 11.87 -0.70
CA GLU A 359 2.12 10.45 -0.44
C GLU A 359 0.86 9.66 0.00
N LEU A 360 -0.04 10.29 0.77
CA LEU A 360 -1.23 9.63 1.32
C LEU A 360 -2.27 9.29 0.22
N PRO A 361 -2.67 8.01 0.03
CA PRO A 361 -3.55 7.60 -1.07
C PRO A 361 -4.92 8.26 -1.08
N GLU A 362 -5.53 8.52 0.09
CA GLU A 362 -6.85 9.18 0.16
C GLU A 362 -6.75 10.65 -0.22
N ASN A 363 -5.71 11.35 0.23
CA ASN A 363 -5.42 12.73 -0.14
C ASN A 363 -5.09 12.86 -1.63
N ARG A 364 -4.32 11.91 -2.18
CA ARG A 364 -4.01 11.84 -3.61
C ARG A 364 -5.28 11.64 -4.44
N THR A 365 -6.17 10.76 -4.00
CA THR A 365 -7.48 10.53 -4.63
C THR A 365 -8.38 11.78 -4.55
N LEU A 366 -8.40 12.48 -3.40
CA LEU A 366 -9.17 13.71 -3.21
C LEU A 366 -8.74 14.81 -4.21
N LEU A 367 -7.43 14.99 -4.39
CA LEU A 367 -6.89 15.98 -5.34
C LEU A 367 -7.10 15.55 -6.80
N CYS A 368 -6.99 14.26 -7.13
CA CYS A 368 -7.39 13.72 -8.43
C CYS A 368 -8.88 13.98 -8.75
N ASP A 369 -9.77 13.90 -7.77
CA ASP A 369 -11.22 14.13 -7.95
C ASP A 369 -11.59 15.60 -8.17
N VAL A 370 -10.78 16.53 -7.64
CA VAL A 370 -10.85 17.95 -8.02
C VAL A 370 -10.34 18.15 -9.45
N LEU A 371 -9.14 17.64 -9.74
CA LEU A 371 -8.48 17.79 -11.05
C LEU A 371 -9.26 17.17 -12.21
N ALA A 372 -10.04 16.10 -11.96
CA ALA A 372 -10.91 15.46 -12.95
C ALA A 372 -11.96 16.42 -13.56
N ARG A 373 -12.33 17.50 -12.88
CA ARG A 373 -13.25 18.51 -13.44
C ARG A 373 -12.55 19.36 -14.51
N TYR A 374 -11.37 19.87 -14.18
CA TYR A 374 -10.55 20.68 -15.08
C TYR A 374 -10.06 19.88 -16.30
N ALA A 375 -9.70 18.60 -16.10
CA ALA A 375 -9.33 17.67 -17.18
C ALA A 375 -10.43 17.40 -18.22
N LYS A 376 -11.68 17.77 -17.93
CA LYS A 376 -12.80 17.66 -18.87
C LYS A 376 -12.86 18.82 -19.86
N GLU A 377 -12.31 19.98 -19.51
CA GLU A 377 -12.36 21.21 -20.33
C GLU A 377 -10.99 21.59 -20.91
N ALA A 378 -9.90 21.31 -20.18
CA ALA A 378 -8.52 21.47 -20.61
C ALA A 378 -7.72 20.17 -20.36
N PRO A 379 -7.82 19.15 -21.22
CA PRO A 379 -7.14 17.86 -21.04
C PRO A 379 -5.62 17.92 -21.24
N GLU A 380 -5.10 18.93 -21.95
CA GLU A 380 -3.70 18.96 -22.45
C GLU A 380 -2.62 18.80 -21.35
N PRO A 381 -2.70 19.47 -20.18
CA PRO A 381 -1.70 19.31 -19.12
C PRO A 381 -1.64 17.88 -18.56
N PHE A 382 -2.80 17.22 -18.50
CA PHE A 382 -2.94 15.84 -18.04
C PHE A 382 -2.44 14.86 -19.10
N VAL A 383 -2.77 15.11 -20.37
CA VAL A 383 -2.32 14.31 -21.51
C VAL A 383 -0.80 14.33 -21.64
N HIS A 384 -0.15 15.49 -21.45
CA HIS A 384 1.31 15.58 -21.49
C HIS A 384 1.97 14.77 -20.35
N ARG A 385 1.41 14.79 -19.13
CA ARG A 385 1.95 13.97 -18.01
C ARG A 385 1.75 12.45 -18.18
N LEU A 386 1.01 11.98 -19.19
CA LEU A 386 1.01 10.56 -19.60
C LEU A 386 2.33 10.11 -20.24
N GLU A 387 3.16 11.05 -20.69
CA GLU A 387 4.50 10.78 -21.26
C GLU A 387 5.57 10.60 -20.16
N SER A 388 5.19 10.70 -18.89
CA SER A 388 6.07 10.58 -17.72
C SER A 388 6.61 9.17 -17.53
N ASP A 389 7.92 9.05 -17.28
CA ASP A 389 8.56 7.78 -16.90
C ASP A 389 8.14 7.28 -15.50
N ARG A 390 7.57 8.15 -14.65
CA ARG A 390 7.13 7.82 -13.29
C ARG A 390 5.75 7.13 -13.32
N PRO A 391 5.62 5.83 -12.94
CA PRO A 391 4.37 5.10 -13.10
C PRO A 391 3.19 5.71 -12.33
N GLN A 392 3.42 6.25 -11.13
CA GLN A 392 2.35 6.85 -10.34
C GLN A 392 1.75 8.09 -11.03
N THR A 393 2.57 8.99 -11.59
CA THR A 393 2.08 10.14 -12.36
C THR A 393 1.15 9.67 -13.49
N VAL A 394 1.52 8.62 -14.23
CA VAL A 394 0.66 8.12 -15.33
C VAL A 394 -0.62 7.45 -14.80
N ARG A 395 -0.58 6.71 -13.69
CA ARG A 395 -1.80 6.19 -13.03
C ARG A 395 -2.76 7.31 -12.64
N ASP A 396 -2.24 8.36 -12.01
CA ASP A 396 -3.02 9.52 -11.58
C ASP A 396 -3.68 10.18 -12.81
N MET A 397 -2.92 10.39 -13.89
CA MET A 397 -3.45 11.02 -15.11
C MET A 397 -4.52 10.15 -15.78
N VAL A 398 -4.31 8.83 -15.88
CA VAL A 398 -5.32 7.92 -16.45
C VAL A 398 -6.58 7.86 -15.56
N TYR A 399 -6.44 7.91 -14.24
CA TYR A 399 -7.57 8.02 -13.31
C TYR A 399 -8.33 9.33 -13.49
N ILE A 400 -7.64 10.46 -13.49
CA ILE A 400 -8.20 11.81 -13.68
C ILE A 400 -8.94 11.90 -15.01
N LEU A 401 -8.33 11.43 -16.10
CA LEU A 401 -8.92 11.46 -17.44
C LEU A 401 -10.12 10.52 -17.58
N GLU A 402 -10.13 9.35 -16.94
CA GLU A 402 -11.33 8.49 -16.93
C GLU A 402 -12.44 9.12 -16.09
N LYS A 403 -12.12 9.64 -14.90
CA LYS A 403 -13.05 10.29 -13.97
C LYS A 403 -13.66 11.58 -14.55
N SER A 404 -12.93 12.27 -15.42
CA SER A 404 -13.43 13.46 -16.15
C SER A 404 -14.55 13.17 -17.15
N GLY A 405 -14.61 11.93 -17.67
CA GLY A 405 -15.50 11.57 -18.77
C GLY A 405 -15.18 12.27 -20.11
N HIS A 406 -13.96 12.78 -20.31
CA HIS A 406 -13.56 13.53 -21.51
C HIS A 406 -13.87 12.76 -22.83
N PRO A 407 -14.46 13.38 -23.86
CA PRO A 407 -14.88 12.67 -25.08
C PRO A 407 -13.77 11.88 -25.78
N ASP A 408 -12.58 12.48 -25.91
CA ASP A 408 -11.43 11.86 -26.60
C ASP A 408 -10.65 10.84 -25.74
N ARG A 409 -11.12 10.50 -24.52
CA ARG A 409 -10.40 9.61 -23.58
C ARG A 409 -9.94 8.28 -24.18
N ILE A 410 -10.74 7.70 -25.08
CA ILE A 410 -10.39 6.44 -25.79
C ILE A 410 -9.17 6.60 -26.70
N LYS A 411 -9.06 7.74 -27.40
CA LYS A 411 -7.91 8.08 -28.25
C LYS A 411 -6.66 8.34 -27.41
N ILE A 412 -6.84 8.97 -26.25
CA ILE A 412 -5.78 9.23 -25.27
C ILE A 412 -5.27 7.92 -24.65
N PHE A 413 -6.15 7.05 -24.16
CA PHE A 413 -5.76 5.73 -23.65
C PHE A 413 -5.09 4.86 -24.73
N GLY A 414 -5.48 5.03 -26.00
CA GLY A 414 -4.82 4.42 -27.16
C GLY A 414 -3.39 4.89 -27.44
N THR A 415 -2.88 5.94 -26.78
CA THR A 415 -1.44 6.28 -26.75
C THR A 415 -0.77 5.69 -25.51
N VAL A 416 -1.42 5.71 -24.34
CA VAL A 416 -0.89 5.10 -23.10
C VAL A 416 -0.63 3.60 -23.26
N LEU A 417 -1.51 2.87 -23.96
CA LEU A 417 -1.33 1.45 -24.28
C LEU A 417 -0.16 1.17 -25.25
N LYS A 418 0.51 2.20 -25.78
CA LYS A 418 1.74 2.10 -26.58
C LYS A 418 2.99 2.54 -25.80
N HIS A 419 2.85 2.88 -24.51
CA HIS A 419 3.95 3.40 -23.70
C HIS A 419 5.09 2.37 -23.53
N LYS A 420 6.32 2.88 -23.46
CA LYS A 420 7.56 2.09 -23.35
C LYS A 420 7.67 1.31 -22.03
N ASN A 421 7.16 1.87 -20.94
CA ASN A 421 7.19 1.24 -19.61
C ASN A 421 6.05 0.22 -19.48
N LEU A 422 6.39 -1.05 -19.25
CA LEU A 422 5.45 -2.15 -19.16
C LEU A 422 4.49 -2.04 -17.97
N ALA A 423 4.95 -1.56 -16.80
CA ALA A 423 4.10 -1.36 -15.63
C ALA A 423 3.00 -0.34 -15.92
N VAL A 424 3.35 0.79 -16.56
CA VAL A 424 2.40 1.80 -17.02
C VAL A 424 1.33 1.22 -17.95
N LYS A 425 1.70 0.33 -18.89
CA LYS A 425 0.71 -0.32 -19.76
C LYS A 425 -0.26 -1.21 -18.96
N LEU A 426 0.24 -2.02 -18.05
CA LEU A 426 -0.59 -2.94 -17.25
C LEU A 426 -1.52 -2.18 -16.28
N ASP A 427 -1.01 -1.14 -15.62
CA ASP A 427 -1.80 -0.27 -14.75
C ASP A 427 -2.89 0.47 -15.53
N ALA A 428 -2.56 1.02 -16.70
CA ALA A 428 -3.54 1.68 -17.57
C ALA A 428 -4.64 0.72 -18.02
N MET A 429 -4.32 -0.53 -18.38
CA MET A 429 -5.33 -1.55 -18.74
C MET A 429 -6.33 -1.80 -17.61
N HIS A 430 -5.88 -1.83 -16.35
CA HIS A 430 -6.78 -1.98 -15.20
C HIS A 430 -7.72 -0.78 -15.01
N VAL A 431 -7.26 0.46 -15.25
CA VAL A 431 -8.14 1.64 -15.16
C VAL A 431 -9.12 1.68 -16.34
N ILE A 432 -8.65 1.40 -17.56
CA ILE A 432 -9.49 1.30 -18.77
C ILE A 432 -10.59 0.24 -18.60
N ALA A 433 -10.29 -0.91 -17.99
CA ALA A 433 -11.27 -1.96 -17.74
C ALA A 433 -12.39 -1.53 -16.78
N ARG A 434 -12.09 -0.71 -15.76
CA ARG A 434 -13.11 -0.16 -14.83
C ARG A 434 -14.15 0.72 -15.54
N GLY A 435 -13.81 1.31 -16.67
CA GLY A 435 -14.74 2.11 -17.47
C GLY A 435 -15.89 1.31 -18.10
N GLN A 436 -15.72 -0.02 -18.27
CA GLN A 436 -16.76 -0.96 -18.73
C GLN A 436 -17.51 -0.56 -20.03
N THR A 437 -16.89 0.27 -20.89
CA THR A 437 -17.45 0.68 -22.18
C THR A 437 -17.09 -0.28 -23.32
N GLY A 438 -17.85 -0.23 -24.42
CA GLY A 438 -17.55 -1.03 -25.62
C GLY A 438 -16.23 -0.61 -26.29
N GLU A 439 -15.89 0.66 -26.19
CA GLU A 439 -14.65 1.27 -26.66
C GLU A 439 -13.45 0.82 -25.80
N ALA A 440 -13.59 0.84 -24.47
CA ALA A 440 -12.59 0.28 -23.57
C ALA A 440 -12.40 -1.23 -23.80
N ARG A 441 -13.48 -1.99 -23.99
CA ARG A 441 -13.40 -3.41 -24.36
C ARG A 441 -12.59 -3.61 -25.64
N LYS A 442 -12.79 -2.76 -26.65
CA LYS A 442 -12.04 -2.84 -27.90
C LYS A 442 -10.54 -2.61 -27.69
N LEU A 443 -10.15 -1.58 -26.94
CA LEU A 443 -8.75 -1.33 -26.59
C LEU A 443 -8.10 -2.54 -25.88
N ILE A 444 -8.81 -3.15 -24.93
CA ILE A 444 -8.32 -4.34 -24.21
C ILE A 444 -8.28 -5.58 -25.13
N ALA A 445 -9.20 -5.70 -26.10
CA ALA A 445 -9.18 -6.79 -27.09
C ALA A 445 -7.98 -6.66 -28.06
N ASP A 446 -7.66 -5.45 -28.51
CA ASP A 446 -6.48 -5.19 -29.35
C ASP A 446 -5.17 -5.58 -28.62
N CYS A 447 -5.13 -5.42 -27.28
CA CYS A 447 -4.00 -5.84 -26.44
C CYS A 447 -3.75 -7.37 -26.40
N LEU A 448 -4.67 -8.23 -26.87
CA LEU A 448 -4.38 -9.66 -27.08
C LEU A 448 -3.26 -9.92 -28.09
N HIS A 449 -2.90 -8.90 -28.89
CA HIS A 449 -1.87 -8.94 -29.92
C HIS A 449 -0.63 -8.08 -29.60
N ASP A 450 -0.49 -7.53 -28.38
CA ASP A 450 0.71 -6.79 -27.96
C ASP A 450 1.98 -7.66 -28.00
N ALA A 451 3.15 -7.03 -28.16
CA ALA A 451 4.44 -7.73 -28.16
C ALA A 451 4.77 -8.40 -26.81
N SER A 452 4.36 -7.80 -25.68
CA SER A 452 4.60 -8.32 -24.33
C SER A 452 3.62 -9.43 -23.97
N ALA A 453 4.13 -10.57 -23.50
CA ALA A 453 3.30 -11.66 -22.99
C ALA A 453 2.43 -11.21 -21.81
N GLN A 454 2.95 -10.37 -20.90
CA GLN A 454 2.20 -9.90 -19.73
C GLN A 454 0.98 -9.06 -20.13
N VAL A 455 1.10 -8.23 -21.18
CA VAL A 455 -0.03 -7.45 -21.72
C VAL A 455 -1.09 -8.39 -22.32
N ARG A 456 -0.69 -9.38 -23.11
CA ARG A 456 -1.63 -10.37 -23.68
C ARG A 456 -2.34 -11.20 -22.59
N MET A 457 -1.62 -11.57 -21.54
CA MET A 457 -2.15 -12.30 -20.38
C MET A 457 -3.15 -11.46 -19.58
N LEU A 458 -2.88 -10.17 -19.37
CA LEU A 458 -3.80 -9.26 -18.68
C LEU A 458 -5.04 -8.95 -19.55
N ALA A 459 -4.86 -8.75 -20.86
CA ALA A 459 -5.96 -8.57 -21.81
C ALA A 459 -6.90 -9.79 -21.78
N ALA A 460 -6.35 -11.00 -21.81
CA ALA A 460 -7.13 -12.23 -21.69
C ALA A 460 -7.94 -12.26 -20.37
N ARG A 461 -7.33 -11.88 -19.25
CA ARG A 461 -7.98 -11.87 -17.92
C ARG A 461 -9.13 -10.84 -17.81
N LEU A 462 -8.97 -9.65 -18.40
CA LEU A 462 -9.94 -8.55 -18.26
C LEU A 462 -11.16 -8.66 -19.19
N LEU A 463 -11.02 -9.29 -20.37
CA LEU A 463 -12.13 -9.36 -21.34
C LEU A 463 -13.43 -10.01 -20.81
N PRO A 464 -13.40 -11.10 -20.01
CA PRO A 464 -14.58 -11.69 -19.39
C PRO A 464 -15.34 -10.78 -18.41
N GLU A 465 -14.72 -9.70 -17.91
CA GLU A 465 -15.37 -8.72 -17.04
C GLU A 465 -16.35 -7.83 -17.82
N PHE A 466 -16.01 -7.47 -19.06
CA PHE A 466 -16.86 -6.67 -19.95
C PHE A 466 -18.03 -7.48 -20.54
N ASP A 467 -17.72 -8.61 -21.15
CA ASP A 467 -18.68 -9.39 -21.94
C ASP A 467 -18.16 -10.82 -22.12
N ARG A 468 -18.79 -11.76 -21.41
CA ARG A 468 -18.38 -13.17 -21.37
C ARG A 468 -18.52 -13.88 -22.71
N GLU A 469 -19.52 -13.53 -23.52
CA GLU A 469 -19.77 -14.16 -24.83
C GLU A 469 -18.75 -13.68 -25.88
N LYS A 470 -18.55 -12.37 -25.99
CA LYS A 470 -17.53 -11.81 -26.87
C LYS A 470 -16.13 -12.22 -26.41
N ALA A 471 -15.87 -12.26 -25.10
CA ALA A 471 -14.58 -12.72 -24.56
C ALA A 471 -14.31 -14.20 -24.89
N TYR A 472 -15.31 -15.07 -24.77
CA TYR A 472 -15.20 -16.47 -25.21
C TYR A 472 -14.82 -16.57 -26.69
N LEU A 473 -15.45 -15.80 -27.58
CA LEU A 473 -15.11 -15.79 -29.01
C LEU A 473 -13.67 -15.32 -29.27
N ASP A 474 -13.24 -14.23 -28.64
CA ASP A 474 -11.88 -13.68 -28.79
C ASP A 474 -10.81 -14.65 -28.24
N LEU A 475 -11.05 -15.23 -27.06
CA LEU A 475 -10.14 -16.19 -26.42
C LEU A 475 -10.04 -17.50 -27.19
N VAL A 476 -11.17 -18.06 -27.65
CA VAL A 476 -11.18 -19.29 -28.47
C VAL A 476 -10.50 -19.07 -29.81
N LYS A 477 -10.63 -17.88 -30.42
CA LYS A 477 -9.90 -17.51 -31.64
C LYS A 477 -8.39 -17.53 -31.43
N VAL A 478 -7.89 -16.99 -30.31
CA VAL A 478 -6.45 -16.99 -29.99
C VAL A 478 -5.95 -18.40 -29.61
N ILE A 479 -6.71 -19.17 -28.82
CA ILE A 479 -6.31 -20.53 -28.39
C ILE A 479 -6.26 -21.52 -29.55
N LYS A 480 -7.09 -21.33 -30.60
CA LYS A 480 -7.10 -22.18 -31.81
C LYS A 480 -6.09 -21.76 -32.88
N ASP A 481 -5.38 -20.65 -32.71
CA ASP A 481 -4.38 -20.20 -33.68
C ASP A 481 -3.12 -21.09 -33.60
N PRO A 482 -2.55 -21.58 -34.72
CA PRO A 482 -1.33 -22.41 -34.69
C PRO A 482 -0.09 -21.76 -34.06
N SER A 483 -0.05 -20.43 -33.94
CA SER A 483 1.02 -19.72 -33.20
C SER A 483 0.87 -19.82 -31.68
N PHE A 484 -0.32 -20.14 -31.16
CA PHE A 484 -0.58 -20.31 -29.73
C PHE A 484 0.33 -21.38 -29.12
N GLU A 485 0.65 -22.43 -29.87
CA GLU A 485 1.52 -23.51 -29.41
C GLU A 485 2.95 -23.07 -29.10
N LYS A 486 3.39 -21.91 -29.63
CA LYS A 486 4.71 -21.31 -29.39
C LYS A 486 4.75 -20.36 -28.19
N LYS A 487 3.62 -20.09 -27.54
CA LYS A 487 3.54 -19.24 -26.32
C LYS A 487 4.11 -19.98 -25.11
N SER A 488 4.53 -19.21 -24.10
CA SER A 488 5.09 -19.79 -22.87
C SER A 488 4.03 -20.53 -22.04
N PRO A 489 4.41 -21.43 -21.12
CA PRO A 489 3.47 -22.16 -20.27
C PRO A 489 2.55 -21.23 -19.46
N GLU A 490 3.09 -20.11 -18.97
CA GLU A 490 2.39 -19.11 -18.17
C GLU A 490 1.34 -18.38 -19.01
N GLU A 491 1.71 -18.00 -20.24
CA GLU A 491 0.77 -17.36 -21.17
C GLU A 491 -0.34 -18.34 -21.59
N LYS A 492 -0.01 -19.60 -21.92
CA LYS A 492 -1.02 -20.63 -22.21
C LYS A 492 -1.96 -20.80 -21.02
N THR A 493 -1.43 -20.87 -19.80
CA THR A 493 -2.20 -21.01 -18.55
C THR A 493 -3.16 -19.83 -18.35
N ALA A 494 -2.69 -18.59 -18.54
CA ALA A 494 -3.53 -17.40 -18.40
C ALA A 494 -4.68 -17.35 -19.41
N PHE A 495 -4.45 -17.74 -20.67
CA PHE A 495 -5.52 -17.81 -21.68
C PHE A 495 -6.55 -18.91 -21.39
N TYR A 496 -6.13 -20.07 -20.87
CA TYR A 496 -7.05 -21.13 -20.46
C TYR A 496 -7.84 -20.77 -19.18
N ALA A 497 -7.19 -20.13 -18.22
CA ALA A 497 -7.84 -19.55 -17.04
C ALA A 497 -8.90 -18.52 -17.43
N ALA A 498 -8.55 -17.58 -18.32
CA ALA A 498 -9.48 -16.60 -18.87
C ALA A 498 -10.69 -17.27 -19.57
N LEU A 499 -10.44 -18.27 -20.42
CA LEU A 499 -11.49 -19.04 -21.10
C LEU A 499 -12.47 -19.66 -20.09
N GLY A 500 -11.95 -20.24 -19.02
CA GLY A 500 -12.75 -20.79 -17.92
C GLY A 500 -13.57 -19.73 -17.18
N SER A 501 -12.97 -18.57 -16.86
CA SER A 501 -13.63 -17.47 -16.15
C SER A 501 -14.83 -16.85 -16.89
N THR A 502 -14.99 -17.11 -18.20
CA THR A 502 -16.23 -16.78 -18.93
C THR A 502 -17.45 -17.52 -18.39
N GLY A 503 -17.26 -18.68 -17.74
CA GLY A 503 -18.32 -19.51 -17.17
C GLY A 503 -19.30 -20.12 -18.19
N LEU A 504 -19.00 -20.03 -19.49
CA LEU A 504 -19.95 -20.45 -20.53
C LEU A 504 -19.96 -21.96 -20.77
N PRO A 505 -21.11 -22.58 -21.11
CA PRO A 505 -21.20 -24.00 -21.44
C PRO A 505 -20.25 -24.45 -22.56
N GLY A 506 -19.98 -23.58 -23.53
CA GLY A 506 -19.01 -23.82 -24.61
C GLY A 506 -17.55 -23.87 -24.13
N ALA A 507 -17.19 -23.08 -23.11
CA ALA A 507 -15.87 -23.14 -22.48
C ALA A 507 -15.72 -24.45 -21.69
N PHE A 508 -16.69 -24.79 -20.84
CA PHE A 508 -16.68 -26.04 -20.09
C PHE A 508 -16.62 -27.28 -20.99
N SER A 509 -17.41 -27.30 -22.06
CA SER A 509 -17.40 -28.40 -23.04
C SER A 509 -16.04 -28.55 -23.73
N MET A 510 -15.36 -27.44 -24.05
CA MET A 510 -14.01 -27.45 -24.61
C MET A 510 -12.98 -28.00 -23.61
N LEU A 511 -13.01 -27.53 -22.36
CA LEU A 511 -12.11 -28.00 -21.29
C LEU A 511 -12.33 -29.51 -21.00
N GLN A 512 -13.58 -29.97 -20.93
CA GLN A 512 -13.91 -31.40 -20.77
C GLN A 512 -13.40 -32.26 -21.93
N SER A 513 -13.48 -31.78 -23.19
CA SER A 513 -12.99 -32.54 -24.35
C SER A 513 -11.47 -32.80 -24.31
N ILE A 514 -10.71 -31.85 -23.74
CA ILE A 514 -9.27 -31.98 -23.53
C ILE A 514 -8.98 -32.99 -22.40
N LEU A 515 -9.72 -32.91 -21.30
CA LEU A 515 -9.62 -33.87 -20.18
C LEU A 515 -9.99 -35.31 -20.58
N ALA A 516 -10.91 -35.48 -21.53
CA ALA A 516 -11.28 -36.77 -22.12
C ALA A 516 -10.26 -37.31 -23.15
N THR A 517 -9.30 -36.50 -23.59
CA THR A 517 -8.33 -36.91 -24.63
C THR A 517 -7.39 -38.01 -24.11
N LYS A 518 -7.27 -39.10 -24.89
CA LYS A 518 -6.39 -40.23 -24.57
C LYS A 518 -5.01 -40.03 -25.23
N PRO A 519 -3.89 -40.14 -24.49
CA PRO A 519 -2.56 -39.98 -25.05
C PRO A 519 -2.15 -41.16 -25.93
N SER A 520 -1.41 -40.88 -27.00
CA SER A 520 -0.62 -41.85 -27.75
C SER A 520 0.85 -41.81 -27.31
N LEU A 521 1.63 -42.82 -27.72
CA LEU A 521 3.06 -42.91 -27.40
C LEU A 521 3.87 -41.68 -27.86
N LEU A 522 3.43 -40.99 -28.92
CA LEU A 522 4.14 -39.84 -29.52
C LEU A 522 3.67 -38.47 -28.99
N ASN A 523 2.53 -38.39 -28.30
CA ASN A 523 1.99 -37.10 -27.82
C ASN A 523 1.70 -37.02 -26.31
N LYS A 524 2.07 -38.06 -25.53
CA LYS A 524 1.80 -38.16 -24.08
C LYS A 524 2.12 -36.88 -23.30
N ALA A 525 3.28 -36.27 -23.53
CA ALA A 525 3.69 -35.05 -22.83
C ALA A 525 2.85 -33.82 -23.22
N ARG A 526 2.46 -33.69 -24.49
CA ARG A 526 1.57 -32.59 -24.91
C ARG A 526 0.18 -32.76 -24.30
N VAL A 527 -0.40 -33.95 -24.41
CA VAL A 527 -1.72 -34.27 -23.84
C VAL A 527 -1.74 -34.09 -22.31
N LEU A 528 -0.63 -34.36 -21.61
CA LEU A 528 -0.50 -34.05 -20.19
C LEU A 528 -0.60 -32.53 -19.92
N ASN A 529 0.17 -31.72 -20.65
CA ASN A 529 0.14 -30.27 -20.53
C ASN A 529 -1.24 -29.68 -20.92
N ASP A 530 -1.84 -30.17 -22.00
CA ASP A 530 -3.18 -29.78 -22.46
C ASP A 530 -4.22 -30.00 -21.34
N LYS A 531 -4.13 -31.12 -20.61
CA LYS A 531 -5.00 -31.41 -19.46
C LYS A 531 -4.74 -30.52 -18.25
N LEU A 532 -3.49 -30.17 -17.96
CA LEU A 532 -3.15 -29.23 -16.87
C LEU A 532 -3.69 -27.82 -17.18
N LEU A 533 -3.62 -27.38 -18.44
CA LEU A 533 -4.27 -26.15 -18.92
C LEU A 533 -5.80 -26.23 -18.76
N ALA A 534 -6.42 -27.37 -19.09
CA ALA A 534 -7.86 -27.58 -18.91
C ALA A 534 -8.29 -27.53 -17.43
N VAL A 535 -7.49 -28.10 -16.51
CA VAL A 535 -7.70 -27.98 -15.05
C VAL A 535 -7.58 -26.53 -14.60
N SER A 536 -6.59 -25.78 -15.09
CA SER A 536 -6.45 -24.35 -14.77
C SER A 536 -7.66 -23.52 -15.22
N GLY A 537 -8.20 -23.81 -16.41
CA GLY A 537 -9.46 -23.23 -16.87
C GLY A 537 -10.63 -23.52 -15.95
N LEU A 538 -10.83 -24.79 -15.56
CA LEU A 538 -11.89 -25.15 -14.61
C LEU A 538 -11.71 -24.45 -13.25
N GLY A 539 -10.49 -24.40 -12.70
CA GLY A 539 -10.22 -23.70 -11.45
C GLY A 539 -10.53 -22.20 -11.52
N ALA A 540 -10.14 -21.53 -12.61
CA ALA A 540 -10.40 -20.10 -12.81
C ALA A 540 -11.88 -19.76 -13.02
N ALA A 541 -12.74 -20.74 -13.30
CA ALA A 541 -14.17 -20.56 -13.49
C ALA A 541 -14.97 -20.43 -12.18
N GLN A 542 -14.34 -20.67 -11.02
CA GLN A 542 -14.82 -20.33 -9.66
C GLN A 542 -16.34 -20.50 -9.44
N SER A 543 -16.88 -21.67 -9.78
CA SER A 543 -18.33 -21.91 -9.84
C SER A 543 -18.70 -23.36 -9.52
N ILE A 544 -19.94 -23.57 -9.05
CA ILE A 544 -20.46 -24.90 -8.67
C ILE A 544 -20.41 -25.90 -9.85
N GLN A 545 -20.58 -25.42 -11.09
CA GLN A 545 -20.42 -26.27 -12.28
C GLN A 545 -18.97 -26.72 -12.44
N ALA A 546 -18.01 -25.80 -12.38
CA ALA A 546 -16.60 -26.11 -12.48
C ALA A 546 -16.11 -27.01 -11.34
N LEU A 547 -16.60 -26.80 -10.11
CA LEU A 547 -16.32 -27.65 -8.95
C LEU A 547 -16.75 -29.11 -9.21
N LYS A 548 -17.94 -29.33 -9.78
CA LYS A 548 -18.42 -30.67 -10.16
C LYS A 548 -17.57 -31.31 -11.26
N LEU A 549 -17.09 -30.51 -12.22
CA LEU A 549 -16.19 -30.99 -13.27
C LEU A 549 -14.80 -31.35 -12.73
N LEU A 550 -14.27 -30.58 -11.77
CA LEU A 550 -13.02 -30.88 -11.08
C LEU A 550 -13.14 -32.17 -10.24
N GLN A 551 -14.25 -32.36 -9.53
CA GLN A 551 -14.53 -33.62 -8.81
C GLN A 551 -14.53 -34.82 -9.77
N GLN A 552 -15.20 -34.72 -10.94
CA GLN A 552 -15.17 -35.77 -11.96
C GLN A 552 -13.76 -36.12 -12.45
N VAL A 553 -12.86 -35.13 -12.55
CA VAL A 553 -11.44 -35.37 -12.89
C VAL A 553 -10.71 -36.08 -11.75
N VAL A 554 -11.00 -35.75 -10.50
CA VAL A 554 -10.39 -36.38 -9.31
C VAL A 554 -10.86 -37.83 -9.11
N ASP A 555 -12.11 -38.13 -9.47
CA ASP A 555 -12.71 -39.46 -9.39
C ASP A 555 -12.26 -40.39 -10.53
N ASP A 556 -11.92 -39.84 -11.69
CA ASP A 556 -11.36 -40.58 -12.83
C ASP A 556 -9.91 -41.01 -12.59
N LYS A 557 -9.77 -42.18 -11.94
CA LYS A 557 -8.49 -42.86 -11.69
C LYS A 557 -7.71 -43.25 -12.95
N THR A 558 -8.19 -42.97 -14.16
CA THR A 558 -7.42 -43.14 -15.41
C THR A 558 -6.65 -41.88 -15.82
N GLN A 559 -6.85 -40.76 -15.13
CA GLN A 559 -6.09 -39.52 -15.36
C GLN A 559 -4.65 -39.62 -14.81
N PRO A 560 -3.69 -38.90 -15.40
CA PRO A 560 -2.33 -38.80 -14.87
C PRO A 560 -2.29 -38.23 -13.43
N THR A 561 -1.36 -38.69 -12.61
CA THR A 561 -1.22 -38.27 -11.20
C THR A 561 -1.05 -36.76 -11.06
N GLU A 562 -0.33 -36.13 -11.99
CA GLU A 562 -0.11 -34.69 -12.05
C GLU A 562 -1.43 -33.92 -12.28
N VAL A 563 -2.31 -34.46 -13.14
CA VAL A 563 -3.65 -33.91 -13.41
C VAL A 563 -4.56 -34.09 -12.19
N LEU A 564 -4.49 -35.24 -11.51
CA LEU A 564 -5.23 -35.49 -10.26
C LEU A 564 -4.82 -34.54 -9.13
N VAL A 565 -3.51 -34.29 -8.96
CA VAL A 565 -2.99 -33.33 -7.97
C VAL A 565 -3.42 -31.91 -8.31
N ALA A 566 -3.28 -31.49 -9.57
CA ALA A 566 -3.73 -30.18 -10.02
C ALA A 566 -5.25 -29.98 -9.83
N ALA A 567 -6.05 -31.01 -10.15
CA ALA A 567 -7.50 -30.96 -10.01
C ALA A 567 -7.93 -30.85 -8.54
N ARG A 568 -7.27 -31.58 -7.61
CA ARG A 568 -7.51 -31.43 -6.16
C ARG A 568 -7.17 -30.02 -5.67
N LYS A 569 -6.04 -29.44 -6.09
CA LYS A 569 -5.66 -28.07 -5.72
C LYS A 569 -6.67 -27.03 -6.23
N ALA A 570 -7.04 -27.13 -7.51
CA ALA A 570 -8.07 -26.27 -8.11
C ALA A 570 -9.43 -26.43 -7.40
N MET A 571 -9.82 -27.66 -7.05
CA MET A 571 -11.07 -27.96 -6.35
C MET A 571 -11.10 -27.37 -4.93
N TYR A 572 -9.99 -27.44 -4.18
CA TYR A 572 -9.85 -26.80 -2.87
C TYR A 572 -9.96 -25.27 -2.98
N GLN A 573 -9.23 -24.66 -3.92
CA GLN A 573 -9.30 -23.22 -4.19
C GLN A 573 -10.72 -22.78 -4.58
N THR A 574 -11.42 -23.58 -5.40
CA THR A 574 -12.84 -23.33 -5.75
C THR A 574 -13.80 -23.55 -4.58
N LYS A 575 -13.56 -24.53 -3.69
CA LYS A 575 -14.32 -24.64 -2.42
C LYS A 575 -14.14 -23.37 -1.56
N LYS A 576 -12.90 -22.95 -1.29
CA LYS A 576 -12.60 -21.78 -0.44
C LYS A 576 -13.23 -20.48 -0.99
N ALA A 577 -13.16 -20.23 -2.30
CA ALA A 577 -13.76 -19.03 -2.89
C ALA A 577 -15.31 -19.05 -2.90
N LEU A 578 -15.95 -20.22 -2.96
CA LEU A 578 -17.41 -20.35 -2.98
C LEU A 578 -18.04 -20.39 -1.57
N PHE A 579 -17.31 -20.87 -0.56
CA PHE A 579 -17.87 -21.21 0.76
C PHE A 579 -17.08 -20.64 1.96
N GLY A 580 -15.97 -19.96 1.73
CA GLY A 580 -15.05 -19.50 2.78
C GLY A 580 -14.22 -20.63 3.39
N ASP A 581 -13.52 -20.32 4.48
CA ASP A 581 -12.58 -21.25 5.12
C ASP A 581 -13.23 -22.42 5.88
N ASN A 582 -14.54 -22.38 6.12
CA ASN A 582 -15.29 -23.47 6.77
C ASN A 582 -15.53 -24.70 5.87
N ALA A 583 -14.91 -24.77 4.68
CA ALA A 583 -15.20 -25.75 3.63
C ALA A 583 -14.61 -27.16 3.85
N GLU A 584 -13.92 -27.40 4.96
CA GLU A 584 -13.29 -28.69 5.32
C GLU A 584 -14.25 -29.67 6.00
N ALA A 585 -15.38 -29.19 6.53
CA ALA A 585 -16.43 -30.01 7.12
C ALA A 585 -17.46 -30.48 6.07
N ASN A 586 -17.05 -31.37 5.14
CA ASN A 586 -17.84 -32.37 4.38
C ASN A 586 -17.03 -32.92 3.18
#